data_AF-K5ULQ4-F1
#
_entry.id   AF-K5ULQ4-F1
#
_cell.length_a   1.000
_cell.length_b   1.000
_cell.length_c   1.000
_cell.angle_alpha   90.00
_cell.angle_beta   90.00
_cell.angle_gamma   90.00
#
_symmetry.space_group_name_H-M   'P 1'
#
loop_
_entity.id
_entity.type
_entity.pdbx_description
1 polymer ?
#
loop_
_entity_poly.entity_id
_entity_poly.type
_entity_poly.pdbx_seq_one_letter_code
_entity_poly.pdbx_strand_id
1 'polypeptide(L)'
;MLSSPGPGPCRRKRGGRAWHREYFADHVRYESGDPCAMVRAGQRNARVKVWCKRCLEARVEDVVRVETQQYERGELAAVRERDLVVAELWNATDAGWIPCDTSRCLVHLRDCELQPPSVRERARSQKEEQNQARRVPDNASPPDVPSLPEANGVVTERTASMSVSLALPPVALPVVVHPVVLVYPTGYFSALQMQTTP
;
A
#
# COMPACT_ATOMS: atom_id res chain seq x y z
N MET A 1 15.15 2.54 -45.16
CA MET A 1 15.89 3.30 -44.12
C MET A 1 14.93 3.55 -42.97
N LEU A 2 15.09 2.82 -41.88
CA LEU A 2 14.20 2.88 -40.71
C LEU A 2 14.75 3.94 -39.75
N SER A 3 14.06 5.06 -39.63
CA SER A 3 14.41 6.14 -38.70
C SER A 3 14.25 5.65 -37.27
N SER A 4 15.37 5.48 -36.56
CA SER A 4 15.37 5.21 -35.13
C SER A 4 14.68 6.36 -34.39
N PRO A 5 13.66 6.09 -33.55
CA PRO A 5 13.05 7.12 -32.72
C PRO A 5 14.12 7.70 -31.79
N GLY A 6 14.36 8.99 -31.92
CA GLY A 6 15.35 9.72 -31.13
C GLY A 6 15.05 9.63 -29.62
N PRO A 7 16.07 9.81 -28.77
CA PRO A 7 15.90 9.78 -27.32
C PRO A 7 14.90 10.88 -26.92
N GLY A 8 13.73 10.45 -26.47
CA GLY A 8 12.68 11.34 -26.01
C GLY A 8 13.15 12.23 -24.86
N PRO A 9 12.49 13.39 -24.65
CA PRO A 9 12.90 14.39 -23.68
C PRO A 9 13.14 13.75 -22.31
N CYS A 10 14.35 13.97 -21.79
CA CYS A 10 14.85 13.48 -20.52
C CYS A 10 13.80 13.77 -19.44
N ARG A 11 13.00 12.76 -19.09
CA ARG A 11 11.99 12.82 -18.04
C ARG A 11 12.73 13.30 -16.79
N ARG A 12 12.50 14.56 -16.37
CA ARG A 12 13.10 15.14 -15.16
C ARG A 12 13.06 14.07 -14.08
N LYS A 13 14.23 13.68 -13.54
CA LYS A 13 14.34 12.74 -12.41
C LYS A 13 13.40 13.27 -11.32
N ARG A 14 12.16 12.75 -11.29
CA ARG A 14 11.21 12.99 -10.21
C ARG A 14 11.96 12.63 -8.95
N GLY A 15 11.92 13.50 -7.94
CA GLY A 15 12.74 13.44 -6.73
C GLY A 15 12.96 12.00 -6.25
N GLY A 16 14.21 11.70 -5.86
CA GLY A 16 14.63 10.36 -5.47
C GLY A 16 13.58 9.68 -4.60
N ARG A 17 13.29 8.40 -4.89
CA ARG A 17 12.34 7.63 -4.07
C ARG A 17 12.77 7.77 -2.61
N ALA A 18 11.81 8.01 -1.71
CA ALA A 18 12.11 8.10 -0.28
C ALA A 18 12.87 6.84 0.16
N TRP A 19 13.95 7.00 0.92
CA TRP A 19 14.88 5.90 1.29
C TRP A 19 14.16 4.69 1.88
N HIS A 20 13.07 4.90 2.64
CA HIS A 20 12.30 3.80 3.23
C HIS A 20 11.75 2.84 2.17
N ARG A 21 11.49 3.30 0.92
CA ARG A 21 10.98 2.47 -0.17
C ARG A 21 11.93 1.33 -0.55
N GLU A 22 13.21 1.44 -0.26
CA GLU A 22 14.20 0.39 -0.55
C GLU A 22 13.92 -0.90 0.25
N TYR A 23 13.22 -0.80 1.39
CA TYR A 23 12.89 -1.90 2.29
C TYR A 23 11.53 -2.54 2.01
N PHE A 24 10.77 -2.00 1.06
CA PHE A 24 9.46 -2.51 0.69
C PHE A 24 9.46 -3.06 -0.74
N ALA A 25 8.69 -4.11 -0.96
CA ALA A 25 8.29 -4.59 -2.28
C ALA A 25 6.92 -4.01 -2.63
N ASP A 26 6.77 -3.49 -3.84
CA ASP A 26 5.47 -3.12 -4.39
C ASP A 26 4.72 -4.38 -4.84
N HIS A 27 3.39 -4.33 -4.83
CA HIS A 27 2.57 -5.44 -5.33
C HIS A 27 2.92 -5.76 -6.79
N VAL A 28 2.98 -7.04 -7.13
CA VAL A 28 3.40 -7.54 -8.46
C VAL A 28 2.59 -7.02 -9.65
N ARG A 29 1.35 -6.58 -9.42
CA ARG A 29 0.44 -6.01 -10.45
C ARG A 29 0.31 -4.49 -10.35
N TYR A 30 1.20 -3.84 -9.60
CA TYR A 30 1.20 -2.39 -9.49
C TYR A 30 1.57 -1.74 -10.83
N GLU A 31 2.57 -2.28 -11.53
CA GLU A 31 3.01 -1.74 -12.83
C GLU A 31 1.93 -1.86 -13.91
N SER A 32 1.09 -2.89 -13.83
CA SER A 32 -0.05 -3.09 -14.73
C SER A 32 -1.28 -2.25 -14.35
N GLY A 33 -1.25 -1.54 -13.22
CA GLY A 33 -2.38 -0.73 -12.74
C GLY A 33 -3.59 -1.56 -12.29
N ASP A 34 -3.38 -2.81 -11.87
CA ASP A 34 -4.49 -3.69 -11.45
C ASP A 34 -5.14 -3.15 -10.15
N PRO A 35 -6.48 -3.02 -10.09
CA PRO A 35 -7.19 -2.67 -8.86
C PRO A 35 -6.79 -3.52 -7.64
N CYS A 36 -6.41 -4.79 -7.82
CA CYS A 36 -6.00 -5.67 -6.73
C CYS A 36 -4.70 -5.20 -6.05
N ALA A 37 -3.84 -4.47 -6.77
CA ALA A 37 -2.58 -3.91 -6.27
C ALA A 37 -2.79 -2.65 -5.42
N MET A 38 -4.01 -2.12 -5.39
CA MET A 38 -4.35 -0.89 -4.70
C MET A 38 -5.25 -1.17 -3.49
N VAL A 39 -4.94 -0.51 -2.38
CA VAL A 39 -5.86 -0.37 -1.24
C VAL A 39 -6.87 0.69 -1.61
N ARG A 40 -8.17 0.36 -1.49
CA ARG A 40 -9.30 1.24 -1.83
C ARG A 40 -9.27 1.67 -3.30
N ALA A 41 -9.17 0.70 -4.21
CA ALA A 41 -9.24 0.95 -5.64
C ALA A 41 -10.48 1.78 -6.02
N GLY A 42 -10.30 2.73 -6.95
CA GLY A 42 -11.37 3.66 -7.37
C GLY A 42 -11.59 4.87 -6.45
N GLN A 43 -10.93 4.96 -5.30
CA GLN A 43 -11.02 6.14 -4.43
C GLN A 43 -9.90 7.16 -4.73
N ARG A 44 -10.18 8.46 -4.49
CA ARG A 44 -9.19 9.56 -4.62
C ARG A 44 -7.91 9.31 -3.80
N ASN A 45 -8.02 8.55 -2.72
CA ASN A 45 -6.92 8.21 -1.82
C ASN A 45 -6.46 6.76 -1.95
N ALA A 46 -6.58 6.16 -3.15
CA ALA A 46 -6.01 4.85 -3.42
C ALA A 46 -4.49 4.86 -3.15
N ARG A 47 -3.99 3.78 -2.55
CA ARG A 47 -2.57 3.60 -2.21
C ARG A 47 -2.12 2.21 -2.64
N VAL A 48 -0.89 2.09 -3.12
CA VAL A 48 -0.30 0.80 -3.51
C VAL A 48 -0.18 -0.10 -2.29
N LYS A 49 -0.49 -1.38 -2.42
CA LYS A 49 -0.15 -2.39 -1.39
C LYS A 49 1.35 -2.65 -1.42
N VAL A 50 1.98 -2.61 -0.26
CA VAL A 50 3.41 -2.91 -0.11
C VAL A 50 3.66 -3.91 1.00
N TRP A 51 4.70 -4.72 0.81
CA TRP A 51 5.21 -5.65 1.80
C TRP A 51 6.60 -5.22 2.26
N CYS A 52 6.90 -5.32 3.54
CA CYS A 52 8.29 -5.28 3.98
C CYS A 52 9.00 -6.51 3.44
N LYS A 53 10.14 -6.33 2.75
CA LYS A 53 10.85 -7.42 2.07
C LYS A 53 11.20 -8.58 3.01
N ARG A 54 11.68 -8.25 4.22
CA ARG A 54 12.02 -9.24 5.26
C ARG A 54 10.80 -9.97 5.82
N CYS A 55 9.70 -9.25 6.06
CA CYS A 55 8.47 -9.89 6.55
C CYS A 55 7.85 -10.81 5.50
N LEU A 56 7.88 -10.41 4.22
CA LEU A 56 7.40 -11.25 3.13
C LEU A 56 8.24 -12.53 3.02
N GLU A 57 9.57 -12.40 3.04
CA GLU A 57 10.49 -13.54 3.01
C GLU A 57 10.24 -14.52 4.16
N ALA A 58 10.18 -14.03 5.39
CA ALA A 58 9.88 -14.85 6.57
C ALA A 58 8.51 -15.55 6.46
N ARG A 59 7.49 -14.85 5.93
CA ARG A 59 6.15 -15.43 5.78
C ARG A 59 6.10 -16.53 4.72
N VAL A 60 6.83 -16.34 3.63
CA VAL A 60 6.97 -17.36 2.58
C VAL A 60 7.69 -18.59 3.13
N GLU A 61 8.78 -18.40 3.89
CA GLU A 61 9.50 -19.49 4.54
C GLU A 61 8.63 -20.25 5.54
N ASP A 62 7.81 -19.55 6.33
CA ASP A 62 6.87 -20.18 7.26
C ASP A 62 5.86 -21.08 6.52
N VAL A 63 5.27 -20.60 5.42
CA VAL A 63 4.31 -21.38 4.62
C VAL A 63 4.98 -22.59 4.00
N VAL A 64 6.14 -22.40 3.34
CA VAL A 64 6.89 -23.50 2.72
C VAL A 64 7.34 -24.53 3.75
N ARG A 65 7.75 -24.10 4.95
CA ARG A 65 8.12 -25.00 6.05
C ARG A 65 6.93 -25.84 6.49
N VAL A 66 5.76 -25.24 6.67
CA VAL A 66 4.54 -25.96 7.06
C VAL A 66 4.12 -26.94 5.98
N GLU A 67 4.13 -26.54 4.71
CA GLU A 67 3.79 -27.42 3.59
C GLU A 67 4.77 -28.59 3.45
N THR A 68 6.06 -28.34 3.63
CA THR A 68 7.08 -29.39 3.63
C THR A 68 6.80 -30.44 4.72
N GLN A 69 6.48 -30.00 5.94
CA GLN A 69 6.12 -30.91 7.03
C GLN A 69 4.85 -31.72 6.71
N GLN A 70 3.85 -31.10 6.11
CA GLN A 70 2.61 -31.79 5.71
C GLN A 70 2.86 -32.80 4.58
N TYR A 71 3.74 -32.48 3.63
CA TYR A 71 4.16 -33.39 2.57
C TYR A 71 4.92 -34.61 3.13
N GLU A 72 5.84 -34.40 4.07
CA GLU A 72 6.58 -35.47 4.75
C GLU A 72 5.65 -36.41 5.56
N ARG A 73 4.56 -35.88 6.11
CA ARG A 73 3.52 -36.68 6.78
C ARG A 73 2.56 -37.40 5.81
N GLY A 74 2.67 -37.16 4.51
CA GLY A 74 1.76 -37.70 3.49
C GLY A 74 0.37 -37.03 3.48
N GLU A 75 0.22 -35.86 4.09
CA GLU A 75 -1.03 -35.08 4.08
C GLU A 75 -1.20 -34.25 2.81
N LEU A 76 -0.09 -33.86 2.19
CA LEU A 76 -0.04 -33.14 0.91
C LEU A 76 0.58 -34.01 -0.18
N ALA A 77 0.03 -33.90 -1.40
CA ALA A 77 0.57 -34.60 -2.56
C ALA A 77 1.85 -33.94 -3.12
N ALA A 78 2.02 -32.62 -2.94
CA ALA A 78 3.19 -31.87 -3.36
C ALA A 78 3.31 -30.54 -2.60
N VAL A 79 4.53 -30.05 -2.42
CA VAL A 79 4.83 -28.70 -1.88
C VAL A 79 4.73 -27.68 -3.01
N ARG A 80 4.08 -26.53 -2.76
CA ARG A 80 3.88 -25.52 -3.79
C ARG A 80 5.17 -24.74 -4.05
N GLU A 81 5.34 -24.29 -5.30
CA GLU A 81 6.46 -23.43 -5.67
C GLU A 81 6.38 -22.08 -4.94
N ARG A 82 7.55 -21.54 -4.60
CA ARG A 82 7.68 -20.28 -3.83
C ARG A 82 6.92 -19.12 -4.46
N ASP A 83 6.92 -19.01 -5.78
CA ASP A 83 6.28 -17.90 -6.51
C ASP A 83 4.75 -17.96 -6.41
N LEU A 84 4.17 -19.17 -6.37
CA LEU A 84 2.74 -19.36 -6.15
C LEU A 84 2.34 -18.94 -4.73
N VAL A 85 3.15 -19.29 -3.73
CA VAL A 85 2.96 -18.85 -2.35
C VAL A 85 3.03 -17.33 -2.25
N VAL A 86 4.00 -16.68 -2.91
CA VAL A 86 4.10 -15.22 -2.95
C VAL A 86 2.85 -14.60 -3.58
N ALA A 87 2.39 -15.13 -4.72
CA ALA A 87 1.19 -14.64 -5.39
C ALA A 87 -0.07 -14.78 -4.52
N GLU A 88 -0.21 -15.89 -3.80
CA GLU A 88 -1.30 -16.09 -2.82
C GLU A 88 -1.22 -15.07 -1.68
N LEU A 89 -0.05 -14.86 -1.09
CA LEU A 89 0.16 -13.89 0.00
C LEU A 89 -0.17 -12.45 -0.41
N TRP A 90 0.00 -12.07 -1.68
CA TRP A 90 -0.42 -10.75 -2.16
C TRP A 90 -1.94 -10.58 -2.26
N ASN A 91 -2.65 -11.67 -2.52
CA ASN A 91 -4.10 -11.68 -2.70
C ASN A 91 -4.87 -11.90 -1.39
N ALA A 92 -4.23 -12.49 -0.38
CA ALA A 92 -4.84 -12.67 0.94
C ALA A 92 -5.18 -11.32 1.63
N THR A 93 -6.36 -11.26 2.24
CA THR A 93 -6.89 -10.06 2.91
C THR A 93 -6.11 -9.71 4.17
N ASP A 94 -5.65 -10.72 4.92
CA ASP A 94 -5.00 -10.57 6.22
C ASP A 94 -3.51 -10.93 6.17
N ALA A 95 -2.90 -10.75 5.01
CA ALA A 95 -1.57 -11.30 4.77
C ALA A 95 -0.46 -10.57 5.54
N GLY A 96 -0.63 -9.29 5.88
CA GLY A 96 0.41 -8.45 6.50
C GLY A 96 1.01 -7.38 5.58
N TRP A 97 0.51 -7.24 4.34
CA TRP A 97 0.81 -6.05 3.54
C TRP A 97 0.20 -4.79 4.17
N ILE A 98 0.78 -3.63 3.89
CA ILE A 98 0.29 -2.32 4.34
C ILE A 98 0.07 -1.41 3.13
N PRO A 99 -0.84 -0.41 3.21
CA PRO A 99 -0.89 0.63 2.18
C PRO A 99 0.40 1.44 2.22
N CYS A 100 0.91 1.79 1.04
CA CYS A 100 2.12 2.57 0.90
C CYS A 100 1.89 4.04 1.23
N ASP A 101 1.82 4.28 2.52
CA ASP A 101 1.79 5.58 3.16
C ASP A 101 3.10 5.75 3.93
N THR A 102 3.77 6.90 3.77
CA THR A 102 5.06 7.17 4.40
C THR A 102 4.99 6.98 5.91
N SER A 103 3.93 7.44 6.56
CA SER A 103 3.78 7.30 8.01
C SER A 103 3.67 5.83 8.42
N ARG A 104 2.86 5.02 7.71
CA ARG A 104 2.73 3.58 8.01
C ARG A 104 4.00 2.79 7.71
N CYS A 105 4.69 3.09 6.60
CA CYS A 105 5.97 2.46 6.28
C CYS A 105 7.03 2.74 7.37
N LEU A 106 7.13 3.99 7.84
CA LEU A 106 8.08 4.34 8.90
C LEU A 106 7.74 3.67 10.25
N VAL A 107 6.45 3.62 10.61
CA VAL A 107 6.00 2.90 11.81
C VAL A 107 6.36 1.42 11.72
N HIS A 108 6.08 0.77 10.58
CA HIS A 108 6.44 -0.63 10.39
C HIS A 108 7.96 -0.85 10.46
N LEU A 109 8.78 -0.03 9.80
CA LEU A 109 10.25 -0.16 9.86
C LEU A 109 10.82 0.04 11.27
N ARG A 110 10.22 0.91 12.08
CA ARG A 110 10.62 1.13 13.48
C ARG A 110 10.34 -0.11 14.33
N ASP A 111 9.17 -0.71 14.15
CA ASP A 111 8.66 -1.78 15.01
C ASP A 111 9.04 -3.19 14.52
N CYS A 112 9.42 -3.34 13.26
CA CYS A 112 9.79 -4.62 12.66
C CYS A 112 11.09 -5.18 13.26
N GLU A 113 10.99 -6.33 13.93
CA GLU A 113 12.12 -7.03 14.55
C GLU A 113 13.08 -7.64 13.53
N LEU A 114 12.58 -7.96 12.32
CA LEU A 114 13.39 -8.50 11.23
C LEU A 114 14.26 -7.44 10.54
N GLN A 115 14.09 -6.16 10.87
CA GLN A 115 14.91 -5.08 10.33
C GLN A 115 16.13 -4.81 11.22
N PRO A 116 17.29 -4.45 10.62
CA PRO A 116 18.48 -4.17 11.41
C PRO A 116 18.28 -2.92 12.28
N PRO A 117 18.94 -2.84 13.46
CA PRO A 117 18.77 -1.74 14.40
C PRO A 117 18.98 -0.35 13.79
N SER A 118 19.93 -0.22 12.86
CA SER A 118 20.22 1.04 12.16
C SER A 118 19.03 1.57 11.35
N VAL A 119 18.27 0.68 10.71
CA VAL A 119 17.08 1.04 9.91
C VAL A 119 15.92 1.40 10.82
N ARG A 120 15.75 0.66 11.92
CA ARG A 120 14.73 0.92 12.94
C ARG A 120 14.93 2.29 13.58
N GLU A 121 16.17 2.64 13.91
CA GLU A 121 16.52 3.93 14.49
C GLU A 121 16.32 5.07 13.49
N ARG A 122 16.79 4.90 12.23
CA ARG A 122 16.55 5.89 11.18
C ARG A 122 15.06 6.15 10.93
N ALA A 123 14.24 5.10 10.95
CA ALA A 123 12.79 5.21 10.83
C ALA A 123 12.16 5.95 12.02
N ARG A 124 12.67 5.69 13.24
CA ARG A 124 12.27 6.41 14.46
C ARG A 124 12.57 7.90 14.35
N SER A 125 13.82 8.28 14.05
CA SER A 125 14.23 9.68 13.94
C SER A 125 13.41 10.43 12.89
N GLN A 126 13.20 9.84 11.70
CA GLN A 126 12.39 10.50 10.68
C GLN A 126 10.91 10.61 11.07
N LYS A 127 10.37 9.62 11.79
CA LYS A 127 8.98 9.69 12.27
C LYS A 127 8.81 10.79 13.32
N GLU A 128 9.81 10.97 14.18
CA GLU A 128 9.84 12.05 15.16
C GLU A 128 9.95 13.43 14.48
N GLU A 129 10.84 13.58 13.50
CA GLU A 129 10.97 14.80 12.68
C GLU A 129 9.63 15.16 12.01
N GLN A 130 8.93 14.18 11.43
CA GLN A 130 7.60 14.40 10.85
C GLN A 130 6.56 14.84 11.88
N ASN A 131 6.65 14.34 13.11
CA ASN A 131 5.74 14.75 14.18
C ASN A 131 6.08 16.16 14.69
N GLN A 132 7.36 16.51 14.80
CA GLN A 132 7.81 17.85 15.17
C GLN A 132 7.38 18.88 14.13
N ALA A 133 7.57 18.59 12.84
CA ALA A 133 7.14 19.46 11.75
C ALA A 133 5.62 19.71 11.73
N ARG A 134 4.81 18.74 12.18
CA ARG A 134 3.35 18.89 12.33
C ARG A 134 2.93 19.70 13.56
N ARG A 135 3.80 19.80 14.56
CA ARG A 135 3.53 20.52 15.82
C ARG A 135 3.88 21.99 15.74
N VAL A 136 4.68 22.42 14.77
CA VAL A 136 4.94 23.84 14.53
C VAL A 136 3.60 24.50 14.20
N PRO A 137 3.04 25.32 15.12
CA PRO A 137 1.79 25.99 14.86
C PRO A 137 2.00 26.99 13.72
N ASP A 138 1.08 27.04 12.75
CA ASP A 138 1.03 28.09 11.71
C ASP A 138 0.94 29.52 12.29
N ASN A 139 0.85 29.65 13.63
CA ASN A 139 0.82 30.90 14.38
C ASN A 139 2.18 31.40 14.85
N ALA A 140 3.29 30.92 14.29
CA ALA A 140 4.48 31.78 14.23
C ALA A 140 4.11 32.93 13.30
N SER A 141 3.44 33.96 13.83
CA SER A 141 3.23 35.23 13.16
C SER A 141 4.56 35.58 12.49
N PRO A 142 4.56 35.88 11.17
CA PRO A 142 5.78 36.33 10.52
C PRO A 142 6.40 37.41 11.42
N PRO A 143 7.71 37.33 11.72
CA PRO A 143 8.35 38.30 12.59
C PRO A 143 7.98 39.68 12.06
N ASP A 144 7.42 40.53 12.93
CA ASP A 144 6.98 41.89 12.63
C ASP A 144 7.99 42.52 11.68
N VAL A 145 7.66 42.53 10.39
CA VAL A 145 8.55 43.08 9.39
C VAL A 145 8.48 44.57 9.67
N PRO A 146 9.60 45.25 10.02
CA PRO A 146 9.57 46.68 10.27
C PRO A 146 8.92 47.34 9.06
N SER A 147 7.79 48.00 9.29
CA SER A 147 7.03 48.69 8.27
C SER A 147 7.98 49.63 7.54
N LEU A 148 8.40 49.26 6.33
CA LEU A 148 9.09 50.18 5.44
C LEU A 148 8.08 51.29 5.08
N PRO A 149 8.51 52.56 5.11
CA PRO A 149 7.61 53.68 4.84
C PRO A 149 6.99 53.54 3.45
N GLU A 150 5.70 53.80 3.42
CA GLU A 150 4.79 53.72 2.29
C GLU A 150 5.36 54.41 1.03
N ALA A 151 5.64 53.63 -0.01
CA ALA A 151 5.74 54.15 -1.36
C ALA A 151 4.36 54.07 -2.02
N ASN A 152 3.83 55.25 -2.31
CA ASN A 152 2.51 55.52 -2.86
C ASN A 152 2.11 54.64 -4.05
N GLY A 153 0.90 54.09 -3.96
CA GLY A 153 -0.14 54.21 -4.98
C GLY A 153 0.06 53.47 -6.31
N VAL A 154 -0.50 52.26 -6.42
CA VAL A 154 -1.18 51.84 -7.66
C VAL A 154 -2.48 51.15 -7.27
N VAL A 155 -3.59 51.82 -7.59
CA VAL A 155 -4.95 51.30 -7.52
C VAL A 155 -5.11 50.29 -8.66
N THR A 156 -5.30 49.01 -8.32
CA THR A 156 -5.79 48.01 -9.28
C THR A 156 -7.15 47.51 -8.83
N GLU A 157 -8.14 47.81 -9.67
CA GLU A 157 -9.55 47.54 -9.50
C GLU A 157 -9.83 46.04 -9.36
N ARG A 158 -10.57 45.67 -8.31
CA ARG A 158 -11.12 44.33 -8.10
C ARG A 158 -12.42 44.20 -8.90
N THR A 159 -12.37 43.49 -10.03
CA THR A 159 -13.57 42.95 -10.69
C THR A 159 -14.15 41.80 -9.86
N ALA A 160 -15.39 41.98 -9.43
CA ALA A 160 -16.18 41.00 -8.69
C ALA A 160 -16.46 39.76 -9.56
N SER A 161 -16.07 38.58 -9.05
CA SER A 161 -16.41 37.29 -9.67
C SER A 161 -17.66 36.74 -9.00
N MET A 162 -18.76 36.65 -9.75
CA MET A 162 -20.01 36.06 -9.27
C MET A 162 -19.90 34.52 -9.26
N SER A 163 -20.24 33.92 -8.12
CA SER A 163 -20.35 32.47 -7.94
C SER A 163 -21.76 32.02 -8.30
N VAL A 164 -21.87 31.20 -9.35
CA VAL A 164 -23.13 30.54 -9.74
C VAL A 164 -23.17 29.15 -9.11
N SER A 165 -24.10 28.94 -8.18
CA SER A 165 -24.40 27.64 -7.58
C SER A 165 -25.33 26.84 -8.48
N LEU A 166 -24.81 25.80 -9.13
CA LEU A 166 -25.61 24.81 -9.86
C LEU A 166 -25.93 23.65 -8.92
N ALA A 167 -27.18 23.59 -8.46
CA ALA A 167 -27.73 22.45 -7.74
C ALA A 167 -28.00 21.29 -8.73
N LEU A 168 -27.38 20.14 -8.49
CA LEU A 168 -27.63 18.91 -9.25
C LEU A 168 -28.80 18.12 -8.64
N PRO A 169 -29.65 17.50 -9.46
CA PRO A 169 -30.78 16.69 -8.99
C PRO A 169 -30.33 15.35 -8.39
N PRO A 170 -31.12 14.77 -7.47
CA PRO A 170 -30.82 13.48 -6.85
C PRO A 170 -30.96 12.33 -7.86
N VAL A 171 -29.89 11.57 -8.04
CA VAL A 171 -29.88 10.34 -8.84
C VAL A 171 -30.38 9.19 -7.96
N ALA A 172 -31.54 8.63 -8.29
CA ALA A 172 -32.06 7.41 -7.67
C ALA A 172 -31.22 6.21 -8.14
N LEU A 173 -30.59 5.50 -7.21
CA LEU A 173 -29.86 4.27 -7.50
C LEU A 173 -30.79 3.06 -7.41
N PRO A 174 -30.72 2.10 -8.37
CA PRO A 174 -31.51 0.87 -8.30
C PRO A 174 -30.96 -0.06 -7.22
N VAL A 175 -31.87 -0.56 -6.37
CA VAL A 175 -31.60 -1.60 -5.37
C VAL A 175 -31.39 -2.92 -6.09
N VAL A 176 -30.13 -3.36 -6.19
CA VAL A 176 -29.80 -4.70 -6.70
C VAL A 176 -29.94 -5.69 -5.54
N VAL A 177 -30.99 -6.49 -5.58
CA VAL A 177 -31.21 -7.61 -4.67
C VAL A 177 -30.34 -8.77 -5.17
N HIS A 178 -29.25 -9.07 -4.46
CA HIS A 178 -28.44 -10.26 -4.76
C HIS A 178 -29.08 -11.52 -4.17
N PRO A 179 -29.22 -12.61 -4.94
CA PRO A 179 -29.67 -13.89 -4.41
C PRO A 179 -28.59 -14.47 -3.48
N VAL A 180 -28.98 -14.76 -2.24
CA VAL A 180 -28.15 -15.48 -1.28
C VAL A 180 -28.07 -16.94 -1.72
N VAL A 181 -26.90 -17.38 -2.20
CA VAL A 181 -26.62 -18.78 -2.48
C VAL A 181 -26.10 -19.42 -1.18
N LEU A 182 -26.96 -20.20 -0.53
CA LEU A 182 -26.59 -21.06 0.59
C LEU A 182 -25.80 -22.27 0.06
N VAL A 183 -24.48 -22.27 0.29
CA VAL A 183 -23.63 -23.44 0.02
C VAL A 183 -23.67 -24.34 1.26
N TYR A 184 -24.28 -25.52 1.12
CA TYR A 184 -24.23 -26.56 2.13
C TYR A 184 -22.89 -27.31 2.06
N PRO A 185 -22.19 -27.54 3.18
CA PRO A 185 -21.03 -28.43 3.20
C PRO A 185 -21.54 -29.88 3.10
N THR A 186 -21.36 -30.49 1.94
CA THR A 186 -21.42 -31.94 1.79
C THR A 186 -20.25 -32.56 2.54
N GLY A 187 -20.56 -33.12 3.71
CA GLY A 187 -19.64 -34.00 4.42
C GLY A 187 -19.30 -35.21 3.56
N TYR A 188 -18.01 -35.43 3.33
CA TYR A 188 -17.53 -36.71 2.84
C TYR A 188 -16.85 -37.45 4.00
N PHE A 189 -17.61 -38.42 4.48
CA PHE A 189 -17.22 -39.53 5.32
C PHE A 189 -16.11 -40.32 4.60
N SER A 190 -15.02 -40.65 5.29
CA SER A 190 -14.14 -41.74 4.88
C SER A 190 -13.59 -42.41 6.13
N ALA A 191 -14.34 -43.42 6.58
CA ALA A 191 -13.87 -44.43 7.51
C ALA A 191 -13.06 -45.45 6.70
N LEU A 192 -11.74 -45.49 6.89
CA LEU A 192 -10.90 -46.60 6.47
C LEU A 192 -10.50 -47.37 7.72
N GLN A 193 -11.22 -48.47 7.95
CA GLN A 193 -10.81 -49.53 8.87
C GLN A 193 -9.53 -50.17 8.32
N MET A 194 -8.43 -50.08 9.08
CA MET A 194 -7.29 -50.97 8.87
C MET A 194 -7.50 -52.24 9.69
N GLN A 195 -7.63 -53.34 8.98
CA GLN A 195 -7.68 -54.69 9.53
C GLN A 195 -6.28 -55.06 10.04
N THR A 196 -6.23 -55.49 11.29
CA THR A 196 -5.11 -56.22 11.87
C THR A 196 -5.13 -57.65 11.37
N THR A 197 -3.99 -58.15 10.91
CA THR A 197 -3.74 -59.58 10.67
C THR A 197 -2.45 -60.01 11.39
N PRO A 198 -2.39 -61.29 11.81
CA PRO A 198 -1.64 -61.77 12.98
C PRO A 198 -0.13 -61.89 12.79
#